data_AF-A0A2T6VYK5-F1
#
_entry.id   AF-A0A2T6VYK5-F1
#
_cell.length_a   1.000
_cell.length_b   1.000
_cell.length_c   1.000
_cell.angle_alpha   90.00
_cell.angle_beta   90.00
_cell.angle_gamma   90.00
#
_symmetry.space_group_name_H-M   'P 1'
#
loop_
_entity.id
_entity.type
_entity.pdbx_description
1 polymer ?
#
loop_
_entity_poly.entity_id
_entity_poly.type
_entity_poly.pdbx_seq_one_letter_code
_entity_poly.pdbx_strand_id
1 'polypeptide(L)'
;PSLHSLEHLVAEIIRNHASYVVDWSPMGCQTGFYLTVLNHDNYTEILEVLEKTMQDVLKAKEVPASNEKQCGWAANHTLEGAKNLARAFLDKRAEWSEVGV
;
A
#
# COMPACT_ATOMS: atom_id res chain seq x y z
N PRO A 1 -12.36 -6.20 3.77
CA PRO A 1 -12.43 -4.72 3.76
C PRO A 1 -11.06 -3.99 3.86
N SER A 2 -10.27 -4.21 4.91
CA SER A 2 -9.02 -3.43 5.14
C SER A 2 -7.98 -3.63 4.04
N LEU A 3 -7.71 -4.88 3.65
CA LEU A 3 -6.77 -5.23 2.58
C LEU A 3 -7.12 -4.53 1.26
N HIS A 4 -8.39 -4.62 0.83
CA HIS A 4 -8.89 -3.97 -0.39
C HIS A 4 -8.81 -2.43 -0.32
N SER A 5 -9.00 -1.86 0.85
CA SER A 5 -8.86 -0.40 1.02
C SER A 5 -7.41 0.04 0.99
N LEU A 6 -6.52 -0.75 1.59
CA LEU A 6 -5.08 -0.50 1.56
C LEU A 6 -4.50 -0.67 0.15
N GLU A 7 -5.03 -1.61 -0.64
CA GLU A 7 -4.74 -1.75 -2.08
C GLU A 7 -5.00 -0.43 -2.82
N HIS A 8 -6.23 0.09 -2.75
CA HIS A 8 -6.62 1.34 -3.41
C HIS A 8 -5.74 2.52 -2.97
N LEU A 9 -5.57 2.69 -1.67
CA LEU A 9 -4.78 3.77 -1.10
C LEU A 9 -3.32 3.71 -1.55
N VAL A 10 -2.67 2.56 -1.43
CA VAL A 10 -1.25 2.43 -1.79
C VAL A 10 -1.06 2.53 -3.30
N ALA A 11 -1.91 1.88 -4.11
CA ALA A 11 -1.79 1.92 -5.56
C ALA A 11 -1.90 3.35 -6.12
N GLU A 12 -2.76 4.19 -5.55
CA GLU A 12 -2.85 5.60 -5.96
C GLU A 12 -1.70 6.44 -5.39
N ILE A 13 -1.39 6.30 -4.10
CA ILE A 13 -0.43 7.16 -3.40
C ILE A 13 1.02 6.86 -3.81
N ILE A 14 1.41 5.58 -3.97
CA ILE A 14 2.80 5.21 -4.26
C ILE A 14 3.32 5.82 -5.57
N ARG A 15 2.42 6.05 -6.54
CA ARG A 15 2.76 6.63 -7.84
C ARG A 15 3.01 8.14 -7.78
N ASN A 16 2.66 8.81 -6.67
CA ASN A 16 3.10 10.18 -6.39
C ASN A 16 4.56 10.24 -5.92
N HIS A 17 5.09 9.12 -5.41
CA HIS A 17 6.45 9.01 -4.86
C HIS A 17 7.42 8.28 -5.79
N ALA A 18 6.93 7.52 -6.76
CA ALA A 18 7.72 6.75 -7.71
C ALA A 18 7.07 6.65 -9.10
N SER A 19 7.83 6.96 -10.15
CA SER A 19 7.38 6.86 -11.54
C SER A 19 7.59 5.49 -12.18
N TYR A 20 8.23 4.55 -11.46
CA TYR A 20 8.67 3.25 -11.97
C TYR A 20 7.80 2.07 -11.50
N VAL A 21 6.67 2.36 -10.83
CA VAL A 21 5.74 1.32 -10.32
C VAL A 21 4.90 0.76 -11.47
N VAL A 22 5.03 -0.54 -11.71
CA VAL A 22 4.18 -1.29 -12.65
C VAL A 22 2.88 -1.68 -11.97
N ASP A 23 2.96 -2.37 -10.84
CA ASP A 23 1.79 -2.96 -10.18
C ASP A 23 1.92 -3.00 -8.64
N TRP A 24 0.76 -2.96 -7.97
CA TRP A 24 0.60 -3.18 -6.53
C TRP A 24 -0.64 -4.04 -6.31
N SER A 25 -0.45 -5.32 -6.02
CA SER A 25 -1.55 -6.31 -5.93
C SER A 25 -1.53 -7.08 -4.60
N PRO A 26 -2.70 -7.35 -3.99
CA PRO A 26 -2.79 -8.16 -2.79
C PRO A 26 -2.51 -9.64 -3.06
N MET A 27 -1.90 -10.31 -2.09
CA MET A 27 -1.74 -11.76 -2.11
C MET A 27 -3.07 -12.47 -1.77
N GLY A 28 -3.35 -13.59 -2.44
CA GLY A 28 -4.56 -14.40 -2.16
C GLY A 28 -4.61 -15.03 -0.77
N CYS A 29 -3.46 -15.22 -0.12
CA CYS A 29 -3.36 -15.66 1.28
C CYS A 29 -3.62 -14.53 2.29
N GLN A 30 -3.81 -13.30 1.82
CA GLN A 30 -4.19 -12.13 2.62
C GLN A 30 -3.14 -11.66 3.65
N THR A 31 -1.88 -12.05 3.51
CA THR A 31 -0.79 -11.67 4.43
C THR A 31 0.12 -10.56 3.92
N GLY A 32 -0.02 -10.15 2.66
CA GLY A 32 0.86 -9.14 2.07
C GLY A 32 0.44 -8.70 0.67
N PHE A 33 1.33 -7.95 0.04
CA PHE A 33 1.18 -7.41 -1.32
C PHE A 33 2.46 -7.67 -2.11
N TYR A 34 2.31 -7.81 -3.43
CA TYR A 34 3.45 -7.72 -4.34
C TYR A 34 3.53 -6.32 -4.93
N LEU A 35 4.75 -5.76 -4.93
CA LEU A 35 5.12 -4.56 -5.66
C LEU A 35 5.99 -4.97 -6.84
N THR A 36 5.56 -4.61 -8.05
CA THR A 36 6.37 -4.79 -9.27
C THR A 36 6.86 -3.44 -9.77
N VAL A 37 8.15 -3.35 -10.06
CA VAL A 37 8.82 -2.13 -10.55
C VAL A 37 9.55 -2.42 -11.86
N LEU A 38 9.79 -1.38 -12.66
CA LEU A 38 10.49 -1.48 -13.93
C LEU A 38 11.71 -0.55 -13.94
N ASN A 39 12.86 -1.08 -14.37
CA ASN A 39 14.12 -0.33 -14.48
C ASN A 39 14.53 0.40 -13.19
N HIS A 40 14.22 -0.20 -12.03
CA HIS A 40 14.61 0.29 -10.71
C HIS A 40 15.11 -0.89 -9.88
N ASP A 41 16.28 -0.73 -9.25
CA ASP A 41 16.98 -1.81 -8.53
C ASP A 41 17.64 -1.31 -7.23
N ASN A 42 17.14 -0.19 -6.68
CA ASN A 42 17.65 0.34 -5.40
C ASN A 42 16.71 -0.04 -4.26
N TYR A 43 17.08 -1.06 -3.49
CA TYR A 43 16.29 -1.56 -2.38
C TYR A 43 16.01 -0.50 -1.29
N THR A 44 16.99 0.33 -0.94
CA THR A 44 16.81 1.38 0.08
C THR A 44 15.76 2.40 -0.38
N GLU A 45 15.79 2.79 -1.65
CA GLU A 45 14.79 3.70 -2.22
C GLU A 45 13.38 3.09 -2.21
N ILE A 46 13.24 1.77 -2.45
CA ILE A 46 11.95 1.09 -2.31
C ILE A 46 11.40 1.21 -0.89
N LEU A 47 12.24 1.03 0.14
CA LEU A 47 11.81 1.17 1.53
C LEU A 47 11.39 2.62 1.84
N GLU A 48 12.14 3.62 1.37
CA GLU A 48 11.78 5.03 1.57
C GLU A 48 10.47 5.41 0.86
N VAL A 49 10.24 4.90 -0.35
CA VAL A 49 8.99 5.11 -1.09
C VAL A 49 7.82 4.47 -0.36
N LEU A 50 7.97 3.25 0.14
CA LEU A 50 6.93 2.59 0.94
C LEU A 50 6.66 3.35 2.24
N GLU A 51 7.69 3.84 2.92
CA GLU A 51 7.55 4.63 4.14
C GLU A 51 6.76 5.92 3.90
N LYS A 52 7.14 6.72 2.90
CA LYS A 52 6.41 7.94 2.51
C LYS A 52 4.96 7.63 2.13
N THR A 53 4.76 6.57 1.37
CA THR A 53 3.43 6.12 0.94
C THR A 53 2.55 5.78 2.16
N MET A 54 3.05 4.98 3.10
CA MET A 54 2.28 4.61 4.30
C MET A 54 2.03 5.82 5.20
N GLN A 55 2.96 6.77 5.30
CA GLN A 55 2.74 8.02 6.04
C GLN A 55 1.59 8.83 5.44
N ASP A 56 1.44 8.86 4.11
CA ASP A 56 0.35 9.55 3.43
C ASP A 56 -0.97 8.77 3.51
N VAL A 57 -0.93 7.43 3.52
CA VAL A 57 -2.10 6.59 3.86
C VAL A 57 -2.69 7.01 5.21
N LEU A 58 -1.87 7.29 6.22
CA LEU A 58 -2.35 7.74 7.53
C LEU A 58 -3.03 9.12 7.47
N LYS A 59 -2.65 9.98 6.53
CA LYS A 59 -3.22 11.32 6.31
C LYS A 59 -4.46 11.30 5.43
N ALA A 60 -4.71 10.22 4.68
CA ALA A 60 -5.84 10.10 3.76
C ALA A 60 -7.19 10.36 4.47
N LYS A 61 -8.14 11.01 3.79
CA LYS A 61 -9.47 11.31 4.33
C LYS A 61 -10.56 10.39 3.80
N GLU A 62 -10.27 9.66 2.75
CA GLU A 62 -11.16 8.72 2.08
C GLU A 62 -10.35 7.61 1.40
N VAL A 63 -11.00 6.52 1.03
CA VAL A 63 -10.41 5.50 0.15
C VAL A 63 -10.69 5.94 -1.30
N PRO A 64 -9.66 6.14 -2.14
CA PRO A 64 -9.88 6.61 -3.49
C PRO A 64 -10.63 5.59 -4.33
N ALA A 65 -11.43 6.07 -5.29
CA ALA A 65 -12.20 5.23 -6.21
C ALA A 65 -13.14 4.20 -5.55
N SER A 66 -13.55 4.41 -4.29
CA SER A 66 -14.44 3.52 -3.54
C SER A 66 -15.93 3.69 -3.91
N ASN A 67 -16.24 3.66 -5.21
CA ASN A 67 -17.60 3.76 -5.75
C ASN A 67 -17.83 2.74 -6.88
N GLU A 68 -19.10 2.45 -7.19
CA GLU A 68 -19.49 1.38 -8.11
C GLU A 68 -19.03 1.57 -9.56
N LYS A 69 -18.60 2.77 -9.95
CA LYS A 69 -18.07 3.02 -11.30
C LYS A 69 -16.63 2.59 -11.46
N GLN A 70 -15.87 2.61 -10.36
CA GLN A 70 -14.41 2.49 -10.37
C GLN A 70 -13.91 1.27 -9.58
N CYS A 71 -14.78 0.62 -8.82
CA CYS A 71 -14.44 -0.53 -7.99
C CYS A 71 -15.44 -1.66 -8.19
N GLY A 72 -14.92 -2.88 -8.42
CA GLY A 72 -15.75 -4.09 -8.59
C GLY A 72 -16.53 -4.50 -7.33
N TRP A 73 -16.16 -3.98 -6.16
CA TRP A 73 -16.92 -4.19 -4.92
C TRP A 73 -16.82 -2.99 -3.96
N ALA A 74 -17.41 -1.86 -4.36
CA ALA A 74 -17.37 -0.60 -3.63
C ALA A 74 -17.86 -0.66 -2.17
N ALA A 75 -18.79 -1.57 -1.85
CA ALA A 75 -19.29 -1.72 -0.48
C ALA A 75 -18.25 -2.30 0.49
N ASN A 76 -17.20 -2.99 0.01
CA ASN A 76 -16.26 -3.72 0.86
C ASN A 76 -14.99 -2.91 1.18
N HIS A 77 -15.17 -1.72 1.75
CA HIS A 77 -14.09 -0.81 2.13
C HIS A 77 -14.13 -0.38 3.61
N THR A 78 -12.97 0.02 4.13
CA THR A 78 -12.80 0.67 5.43
C THR A 78 -11.50 1.48 5.43
N LEU A 79 -11.61 2.81 5.57
CA LEU A 79 -10.45 3.69 5.69
C LEU A 79 -9.70 3.42 7.00
N GLU A 80 -10.42 3.28 8.10
CA GLU A 80 -9.85 3.06 9.42
C GLU A 80 -9.03 1.77 9.47
N GLY A 81 -9.59 0.67 8.96
CA GLY A 81 -8.91 -0.62 8.92
C GLY A 81 -7.63 -0.58 8.08
N ALA A 82 -7.64 0.12 6.93
CA ALA A 82 -6.43 0.31 6.13
C ALA A 82 -5.37 1.14 6.87
N LYS A 83 -5.77 2.22 7.54
CA LYS A 83 -4.85 3.04 8.35
C LYS A 83 -4.26 2.24 9.53
N ASN A 84 -5.02 1.33 10.12
CA ASN A 84 -4.52 0.48 11.21
C ASN A 84 -3.43 -0.48 10.70
N LEU A 85 -3.62 -1.09 9.52
CA LEU A 85 -2.60 -1.91 8.88
C LEU A 85 -1.35 -1.09 8.53
N ALA A 86 -1.53 0.08 7.91
CA ALA A 86 -0.41 0.97 7.55
C ALA A 86 0.38 1.43 8.78
N ARG A 87 -0.30 1.76 9.88
CA ARG A 87 0.35 2.14 11.15
C ARG A 87 1.15 0.98 11.73
N ALA A 88 0.54 -0.19 11.86
CA ALA A 88 1.22 -1.37 12.38
C ALA A 88 2.46 -1.75 11.55
N PHE A 89 2.39 -1.57 10.22
CA PHE A 89 3.52 -1.79 9.33
C PHE A 89 4.63 -0.75 9.53
N LEU A 90 4.28 0.54 9.69
CA LEU A 90 5.21 1.63 9.97
C LEU A 90 5.87 1.52 11.36
N ASP A 91 5.14 1.08 12.39
CA ASP A 91 5.66 0.96 13.74
C ASP A 91 6.86 -0.02 13.82
N LYS A 92 6.93 -0.95 12.85
CA LYS A 92 8.00 -1.94 12.68
C LYS A 92 8.95 -1.60 11.52
N ARG A 93 9.03 -0.33 11.12
CA ARG A 93 9.88 0.17 10.02
C ARG A 93 11.34 -0.29 10.11
N ALA A 94 11.88 -0.40 11.33
CA ALA A 94 13.25 -0.84 11.56
C ALA A 94 13.51 -2.30 11.15
N GLU A 95 12.47 -3.15 11.13
CA GLU A 95 12.57 -4.58 10.86
C GLU A 95 12.39 -4.93 9.37
N TRP A 96 12.08 -3.96 8.49
CA TRP A 96 11.65 -4.25 7.11
C TRP A 96 12.68 -5.00 6.24
N SER A 97 13.97 -4.82 6.50
CA SER A 97 15.05 -5.52 5.80
C SER A 97 15.42 -6.87 6.41
N GLU A 98 14.81 -7.23 7.54
CA GLU A 98 15.11 -8.44 8.30
C GLU A 98 14.07 -9.53 7.98
N VAL A 99 14.30 -10.26 6.87
CA VAL A 99 13.38 -11.33 6.43
C VAL A 99 13.48 -12.59 7.30
N GLY A 100 14.63 -12.83 7.93
CA GLY A 100 14.79 -13.85 8.98
C GLY A 100 14.89 -15.30 8.51
N VAL A 101 15.20 -15.55 7.22
CA VAL A 101 15.48 -16.89 6.67
C VAL A 101 16.91 -17.02 6.17
#